data_AF-A0A2V8N5B1-F1
#
_entry.id   AF-A0A2V8N5B1-F1
#
_cell.length_a   1.000
_cell.length_b   1.000
_cell.length_c   1.000
_cell.angle_alpha   90.00
_cell.angle_beta   90.00
_cell.angle_gamma   90.00
#
_symmetry.space_group_name_H-M   'P 1'
#
loop_
_entity.id
_entity.type
_entity.pdbx_description
1 polymer ?
#
loop_
_entity_poly.entity_id
_entity_poly.type
_entity_poly.pdbx_seq_one_letter_code
_entity_poly.pdbx_strand_id
1 'polypeptide(L)'
;NACYFFVRPKKKVLEICFFLGRTLRNPLVRKTLPASKLKVAHLVHITHRDQVEPPLTDWLKEAFDSSERLSSASKKPKRLRYESRKHQ
;
A
#
# COMPACT_ATOMS: atom_id res chain seq x y z
N ASN A 1 0.31 12.54 5.22
CA ASN A 1 1.32 11.48 5.08
C ASN A 1 0.67 10.17 4.66
N ALA A 2 0.97 9.72 3.45
CA ALA A 2 0.60 8.41 2.95
C ALA A 2 1.76 7.45 3.19
N CYS A 3 1.60 6.48 4.09
CA CYS A 3 2.55 5.37 4.17
C CYS A 3 2.48 4.56 2.87
N TYR A 4 3.61 4.42 2.18
CA TYR A 4 3.75 3.66 0.92
C TYR A 4 4.45 2.31 1.13
N PHE A 5 5.27 2.21 2.17
CA PHE A 5 5.80 0.95 2.67
C PHE A 5 6.19 1.04 4.15
N PHE A 6 6.36 -0.11 4.79
CA PHE A 6 6.98 -0.22 6.10
C PHE A 6 7.80 -1.51 6.21
N VAL A 7 8.75 -1.53 7.15
CA VAL A 7 9.63 -2.67 7.42
C VAL A 7 9.33 -3.21 8.82
N ARG A 8 9.23 -4.53 8.94
CA ARG A 8 9.10 -5.25 10.21
C ARG A 8 10.30 -6.18 10.37
N PRO A 9 11.30 -5.81 11.19
CA PRO A 9 12.36 -6.72 11.56
C PRO A 9 11.81 -7.95 12.28
N LYS A 10 12.23 -9.14 11.87
CA LYS A 10 11.96 -10.41 12.56
C LYS A 10 13.28 -11.13 12.81
N LYS A 11 13.26 -12.15 13.66
CA LYS A 11 14.47 -12.90 14.08
C LYS A 11 15.35 -13.40 12.92
N LYS A 12 14.77 -13.75 11.77
CA LYS A 12 15.49 -14.33 10.62
C LYS A 12 15.28 -13.60 9.29
N VAL A 13 14.39 -12.62 9.24
CA VAL A 13 13.99 -11.94 8.00
C VAL A 13 13.66 -10.48 8.27
N LEU A 14 13.82 -9.62 7.27
CA LEU A 14 13.11 -8.35 7.23
C LEU A 14 11.84 -8.53 6.42
N GLU A 15 10.67 -8.35 7.04
CA GLU A 15 9.41 -8.34 6.31
C GLU A 15 9.15 -6.92 5.80
N ILE A 16 9.08 -6.77 4.49
CA ILE A 16 8.73 -5.53 3.82
C ILE A 16 7.28 -5.63 3.40
N CYS A 17 6.50 -4.61 3.72
CA CYS A 17 5.14 -4.45 3.21
C CYS A 17 5.05 -3.13 2.45
N PHE A 18 4.69 -3.19 1.18
CA PHE A 18 4.48 -2.01 0.33
C PHE A 18 3.10 -2.07 -0.33
N PHE A 19 2.64 -0.93 -0.86
CA PHE A 19 1.33 -0.80 -1.48
C PHE A 19 1.43 -0.40 -2.95
N LEU A 20 0.80 -1.18 -3.84
CA LEU A 20 0.64 -0.82 -5.24
C LEU A 20 -0.84 -0.75 -5.63
N GLY A 21 -1.10 -0.14 -6.80
CA GLY A 21 -2.43 -0.12 -7.42
C GLY A 21 -2.78 -1.40 -8.19
N ARG A 22 -1.87 -2.38 -8.23
CA ARG A 22 -1.98 -3.62 -9.00
C ARG A 22 -1.45 -4.81 -8.20
N THR A 23 -1.91 -6.01 -8.56
CA THR A 23 -1.36 -7.25 -8.00
C THR A 23 -0.05 -7.62 -8.72
N LEU A 24 0.95 -8.06 -7.96
CA LEU A 24 2.19 -8.61 -8.53
C LEU A 24 2.09 -10.14 -8.55
N ARG A 25 2.60 -10.76 -9.61
CA ARG A 25 2.84 -12.21 -9.68
C ARG A 25 4.33 -12.44 -9.79
N ASN A 26 5.01 -12.55 -8.65
CA ASN A 26 6.45 -12.79 -8.58
C ASN A 26 6.77 -13.66 -7.35
N PRO A 27 7.70 -14.63 -7.43
CA PRO A 27 8.06 -15.50 -6.31
C PRO A 27 8.55 -14.78 -5.05
N LEU A 28 9.10 -13.56 -5.18
CA LEU A 28 9.52 -12.75 -4.03
C LEU A 28 8.33 -12.28 -3.18
N VAL A 29 7.14 -12.16 -3.76
CA VAL A 29 5.92 -11.75 -3.06
C VAL A 29 5.32 -12.96 -2.36
N ARG A 30 5.44 -12.98 -1.03
CA ARG A 30 4.91 -14.06 -0.18
C ARG A 30 3.41 -14.00 -0.01
N LYS A 31 2.86 -12.78 0.04
CA LYS A 31 1.44 -12.57 0.29
C LYS A 31 0.97 -11.26 -0.31
N THR A 32 -0.22 -11.28 -0.90
CA THR A 32 -0.93 -10.08 -1.34
C THR A 32 -2.26 -9.96 -0.60
N LEU A 33 -2.61 -8.74 -0.17
CA LEU A 33 -3.84 -8.46 0.57
C LEU A 33 -4.50 -7.18 0.03
N PRO A 34 -5.84 -7.13 -0.12
CA PRO A 34 -6.51 -5.86 -0.37
C PRO A 34 -6.36 -4.96 0.88
N ALA A 35 -5.73 -3.80 0.72
CA ALA A 35 -5.52 -2.83 1.79
C ALA A 35 -6.54 -1.67 1.75
N SER A 36 -7.08 -1.38 0.55
CA SER A 36 -8.21 -0.48 0.35
C SER A 36 -8.83 -0.74 -1.03
N LYS A 37 -9.80 0.08 -1.45
CA LYS A 37 -10.36 0.03 -2.81
C LYS A 37 -9.29 0.13 -3.91
N LEU A 38 -8.20 0.86 -3.65
CA LEU A 38 -7.17 1.15 -4.65
C LEU A 38 -5.79 0.59 -4.28
N LYS A 39 -5.62 0.05 -3.07
CA LYS A 39 -4.32 -0.43 -2.59
C LYS A 39 -4.36 -1.95 -2.46
N VAL A 40 -3.38 -2.59 -3.05
CA VAL A 40 -2.99 -3.97 -2.75
C VAL A 40 -1.71 -3.87 -1.94
N ALA A 41 -1.69 -4.51 -0.76
CA ALA A 41 -0.49 -4.69 0.03
C ALA A 41 0.25 -5.94 -0.43
N HIS A 42 1.57 -5.85 -0.51
CA HIS A 42 2.46 -6.94 -0.91
C HIS A 42 3.49 -7.14 0.19
N LEU A 43 3.56 -8.36 0.70
CA LEU A 43 4.53 -8.74 1.72
C LEU A 43 5.66 -9.52 1.06
N VAL A 44 6.89 -9.08 1.31
CA VAL A 44 8.13 -9.70 0.85
C VAL A 44 8.99 -9.99 2.08
N HIS A 45 9.69 -11.13 2.08
CA HIS A 45 10.69 -11.43 3.09
C HIS A 45 12.08 -11.28 2.49
N ILE A 46 12.90 -10.43 3.09
CA ILE A 46 14.30 -10.27 2.75
C ILE A 46 15.12 -11.10 3.74
N THR A 47 15.78 -12.13 3.21
CA THR A 47 16.73 -12.99 3.93
C THR A 47 18.17 -12.73 3.52
N HIS A 48 18.37 -12.28 2.28
CA HIS A 48 19.69 -12.04 1.69
C HIS A 48 19.77 -10.61 1.15
N ARG A 49 20.99 -10.05 1.17
CA ARG A 49 21.23 -8.66 0.77
C ARG A 49 20.92 -8.41 -0.71
N ASP A 50 21.16 -9.37 -1.58
CA ASP A 50 20.89 -9.29 -3.03
C ASP A 50 19.40 -9.13 -3.36
N GLN A 51 18.49 -9.52 -2.46
CA GLN A 51 17.05 -9.34 -2.64
C GLN A 51 16.61 -7.87 -2.53
N VAL A 52 17.53 -6.94 -2.19
CA VAL A 52 17.27 -5.49 -2.15
C VAL A 52 17.55 -4.78 -3.47
N GLU A 53 17.76 -5.53 -4.55
CA GLU A 53 17.94 -5.05 -5.92
C GLU A 53 16.63 -5.18 -6.73
N PRO A 54 16.61 -4.81 -8.04
CA PRO A 54 15.47 -5.14 -8.89
C PRO A 54 15.11 -6.64 -8.80
N PRO A 55 13.82 -6.98 -8.69
CA PRO A 55 12.67 -6.12 -8.96
C PRO A 55 12.13 -5.34 -7.74
N LEU A 56 12.67 -5.54 -6.52
CA LEU A 56 12.12 -4.94 -5.31
C LEU A 56 12.21 -3.41 -5.34
N THR A 57 13.36 -2.87 -5.76
CA THR A 57 13.59 -1.42 -5.86
C THR A 57 12.59 -0.74 -6.78
N ASP A 58 12.26 -1.40 -7.90
CA ASP A 58 11.31 -0.88 -8.88
C ASP A 58 9.90 -0.81 -8.29
N TRP A 59 9.52 -1.81 -7.49
CA TRP A 59 8.23 -1.80 -6.80
C TRP A 59 8.17 -0.75 -5.70
N LEU A 60 9.26 -0.54 -4.95
CA LEU A 60 9.31 0.51 -3.93
C LEU A 60 9.25 1.91 -4.57
N LYS A 61 9.89 2.10 -5.73
CA LYS A 61 9.79 3.32 -6.52
C LYS A 61 8.35 3.54 -7.00
N GLU A 62 7.70 2.52 -7.57
CA GLU A 62 6.29 2.60 -7.99
C GLU A 62 5.36 2.94 -6.81
N ALA A 63 5.60 2.32 -5.64
CA ALA A 63 4.84 2.58 -4.43
C ALA A 63 4.97 4.03 -3.96
N PHE A 64 6.19 4.60 -4.03
CA PHE A 64 6.44 6.01 -3.72
C PHE A 64 5.72 6.93 -4.71
N ASP A 65 5.93 6.72 -6.02
CA ASP A 65 5.37 7.55 -7.09
C ASP A 65 3.84 7.55 -7.08
N SER A 66 3.22 6.42 -6.72
CA SER A 66 1.76 6.27 -6.65
C SER A 66 1.15 6.62 -5.29
N SER A 67 1.96 6.87 -4.26
CA SER A 67 1.52 6.91 -2.86
C SER A 67 0.41 7.92 -2.58
N GLU A 68 0.53 9.13 -3.14
CA GLU A 68 -0.42 10.22 -2.96
C GLU A 68 -1.75 9.92 -3.66
N ARG A 69 -1.70 9.56 -4.95
CA ARG A 69 -2.87 9.19 -5.75
C ARG A 69 -3.67 8.05 -5.13
N LEU A 70 -2.98 7.02 -4.64
CA LEU A 70 -3.63 5.87 -4.00
C LEU A 70 -4.21 6.19 -2.62
N SER A 71 -3.81 7.31 -2.01
CA SER A 71 -4.28 7.72 -0.68
C SER A 71 -5.40 8.78 -0.76
N SER A 72 -5.32 9.70 -1.72
CA SER A 72 -6.28 10.80 -1.88
C SER A 72 -7.66 10.34 -2.32
N ALA A 73 -7.75 9.31 -3.17
CA ALA A 73 -9.02 8.80 -3.69
C ALA A 73 -9.91 8.06 -2.65
N SER A 74 -9.42 7.90 -1.41
CA SER A 74 -10.23 7.43 -0.27
C SER A 74 -11.09 8.53 0.36
N LYS A 75 -10.83 9.81 0.06
CA LYS A 75 -11.61 10.94 0.57
C LYS A 75 -12.90 11.09 -0.24
N LYS A 76 -13.94 10.31 0.09
CA LYS A 76 -15.30 10.66 -0.33
C LYS A 76 -15.60 12.06 0.20
N PRO A 77 -16.20 12.98 -0.59
CA PRO A 77 -16.74 14.20 -0.01
C PRO A 77 -17.75 13.79 1.07
N LYS A 78 -17.60 14.33 2.29
CA LYS A 78 -18.63 14.20 3.32
C LYS A 78 -19.90 14.75 2.69
N ARG A 79 -20.95 13.92 2.53
CA ARG A 79 -22.29 14.43 2.25
C ARG A 79 -22.59 15.43 3.37
N LEU A 80 -22.57 16.72 3.06
CA LEU A 80 -23.11 17.76 3.92
C LEU A 80 -24.58 17.39 4.10
N ARG A 81 -24.91 16.93 5.32
CA ARG A 81 -26.29 16.66 5.72
C ARG A 81 -26.96 18.02 5.82
N TYR A 82 -27.62 18.44 4.73
CA TYR A 82 -28.43 19.65 4.72
C TYR A 82 -29.58 19.46 5.70
N GLU A 83 -29.62 20.26 6.76
CA GLU A 83 -30.70 20.27 7.74
C GLU A 83 -31.98 20.81 7.10
N SER A 84 -32.88 19.90 6.71
CA SER A 84 -34.29 20.24 6.50
C SER A 84 -35.11 19.67 7.66
N ARG A 85 -35.18 20.42 8.75
CA ARG A 85 -36.30 20.37 9.70
C ARG A 85 -36.72 21.80 10.04
N LYS A 86 -37.46 22.40 9.10
CA LYS A 86 -38.48 23.41 9.40
C LYS A 86 -39.75 23.00 8.67
N HIS A 87 -40.87 23.10 9.38
CA HIS A 87 -42.24 22.78 8.99
C HIS A 87 -42.60 21.29 8.95
N GLN A 88 -43.11 20.78 10.07
CA GLN A 88 -44.56 20.58 10.22
C GLN A 88 -44.95 20.59 11.69
#